data_AF-A0A2D6G811-F1
#
_entry.id   AF-A0A2D6G811-F1
#
_cell.length_a   1.000
_cell.length_b   1.000
_cell.length_c   1.000
_cell.angle_alpha   90.00
_cell.angle_beta   90.00
_cell.angle_gamma   90.00
#
_symmetry.space_group_name_H-M   'P 1'
#
loop_
_entity.id
_entity.type
_entity.pdbx_description
1 polymer ?
#
loop_
_entity_poly.entity_id
_entity_poly.type
_entity_poly.pdbx_seq_one_letter_code
_entity_poly.pdbx_strand_id
1 'polypeptide(L)'
;MLEDEFGDIIKKARRGLNISLNELEEESKISKKDLEKMESYELKPDEGQIKKLSKILKLNFIKLKRITLENWEPSKQDLGNVIKIENDYHGYNVNSYLVVEDDEVVAIDTGANPETIKKKVNELGKELKAVLLTHRHADHSEGVGDLDCKIIMNLREDEEISIDKFSIKIFATPGHTAGSNSFLIDNFLFVGDEIFAGSIGNSEIKYDKHLETIKEKIFSLGDDIVILPGHGPITSVKEEKENNPFF
;
A
#
# COMPACT_ATOMS: atom_id res chain seq x y z
N MET A 1 -4.67 12.44 3.98
CA MET A 1 -3.58 12.70 3.03
C MET A 1 -3.16 11.38 2.42
N LEU A 2 -3.01 11.36 1.10
CA LEU A 2 -2.48 10.21 0.37
C LEU A 2 -1.03 9.94 0.75
N GLU A 3 -0.57 8.72 0.51
CA GLU A 3 0.86 8.38 0.60
C GLU A 3 1.65 9.04 -0.53
N ASP A 4 1.14 8.93 -1.74
CA ASP A 4 1.79 9.40 -2.95
C ASP A 4 1.01 10.54 -3.59
N GLU A 5 1.74 11.55 -4.04
CA GLU A 5 1.19 12.61 -4.89
C GLU A 5 1.64 12.42 -6.35
N PHE A 6 1.31 13.41 -7.20
CA PHE A 6 1.66 13.40 -8.62
C PHE A 6 3.14 13.07 -8.87
N GLY A 7 4.05 13.69 -8.11
CA GLY A 7 5.50 13.51 -8.25
C GLY A 7 5.93 12.07 -8.05
N ASP A 8 5.42 11.39 -7.02
CA ASP A 8 5.70 9.97 -6.77
C ASP A 8 5.15 9.09 -7.87
N ILE A 9 3.89 9.30 -8.24
CA ILE A 9 3.19 8.47 -9.22
C ILE A 9 3.95 8.47 -10.55
N ILE A 10 4.32 9.66 -11.06
CA ILE A 10 5.07 9.74 -12.32
C ILE A 10 6.48 9.16 -12.20
N LYS A 11 7.13 9.35 -11.05
CA LYS A 11 8.50 8.85 -10.80
C LYS A 11 8.51 7.32 -10.70
N LYS A 12 7.53 6.73 -10.03
CA LYS A 12 7.31 5.28 -9.93
C LYS A 12 7.04 4.68 -11.29
N ALA A 13 6.10 5.23 -12.06
CA ALA A 13 5.80 4.78 -13.41
C ALA A 13 7.01 4.89 -14.34
N ARG A 14 7.72 6.03 -14.31
CA ARG A 14 8.92 6.27 -15.12
C ARG A 14 10.02 5.26 -14.81
N ARG A 15 10.34 5.05 -13.52
CA ARG A 15 11.34 4.07 -13.08
C ARG A 15 10.94 2.65 -13.47
N GLY A 16 9.67 2.29 -13.28
CA GLY A 16 9.13 0.99 -13.65
C GLY A 16 9.22 0.68 -15.14
N LEU A 17 9.01 1.70 -15.98
CA LEU A 17 9.15 1.61 -17.44
C LEU A 17 10.60 1.76 -17.94
N ASN A 18 11.57 1.96 -17.04
CA ASN A 18 12.97 2.26 -17.36
C ASN A 18 13.16 3.48 -18.28
N ILE A 19 12.31 4.50 -18.13
CA ILE A 19 12.40 5.74 -18.88
C ILE A 19 13.30 6.73 -18.12
N SER A 20 14.33 7.26 -18.76
CA SER A 20 15.15 8.33 -18.17
C SER A 20 14.43 9.69 -18.24
N LEU A 21 14.86 10.66 -17.43
CA LEU A 21 14.33 12.02 -17.53
C LEU A 21 14.66 12.68 -18.88
N ASN A 22 15.75 12.28 -19.53
CA ASN A 22 16.13 12.79 -20.85
C ASN A 22 15.16 12.27 -21.93
N GLU A 23 14.82 10.97 -21.89
CA GLU A 23 13.83 10.38 -22.80
C GLU A 23 12.44 10.99 -22.56
N LEU A 24 12.06 11.17 -21.29
CA LEU A 24 10.78 11.79 -20.95
C LEU A 24 10.70 13.25 -21.43
N GLU A 25 11.79 14.02 -21.33
CA GLU A 25 11.89 15.37 -21.89
C GLU A 25 11.73 15.35 -23.42
N GLU A 26 12.44 14.45 -24.11
CA GLU A 26 12.37 14.33 -25.56
C GLU A 26 10.95 14.03 -26.05
N GLU A 27 10.24 13.11 -25.41
CA GLU A 27 8.89 12.69 -25.80
C GLU A 27 7.81 13.70 -25.39
N SER A 28 7.89 14.24 -24.17
CA SER A 28 6.85 15.16 -23.64
C SER A 28 7.01 16.60 -24.12
N LYS A 29 8.23 16.98 -24.52
CA LYS A 29 8.66 18.37 -24.75
C LYS A 29 8.50 19.25 -23.50
N ILE A 30 8.56 18.65 -22.31
CA ILE A 30 8.65 19.32 -21.01
C ILE A 30 10.13 19.31 -20.62
N SER A 31 10.66 20.46 -20.17
CA SER A 31 12.09 20.54 -19.84
C SER A 31 12.45 19.56 -18.72
N LYS A 32 13.63 18.95 -18.79
CA LYS A 32 14.13 18.07 -17.72
C LYS A 32 14.07 18.73 -16.35
N LYS A 33 14.38 20.02 -16.29
CA LYS A 33 14.32 20.81 -15.05
C LYS A 33 12.90 20.88 -14.48
N ASP A 34 11.89 21.04 -15.32
CA ASP A 34 10.50 21.05 -14.86
C ASP A 34 10.04 19.65 -14.45
N LEU A 35 10.48 18.60 -15.15
CA LEU A 35 10.23 17.20 -14.77
C LEU A 35 10.84 16.87 -13.40
N GLU A 36 12.08 17.29 -13.14
CA GLU A 36 12.74 17.13 -11.84
C GLU A 36 11.95 17.82 -10.73
N LYS A 37 11.48 19.05 -10.99
CA LYS A 37 10.65 19.79 -10.04
C LYS A 37 9.28 19.17 -9.82
N MET A 38 8.69 18.55 -10.83
CA MET A 38 7.44 17.79 -10.67
C MET A 38 7.67 16.56 -9.78
N GLU A 39 8.76 15.82 -10.00
CA GLU A 39 9.13 14.65 -9.17
C GLU A 39 9.56 15.01 -7.73
N SER A 40 9.91 16.28 -7.48
CA SER A 40 10.23 16.81 -6.14
C SER A 40 9.13 17.72 -5.55
N TYR A 41 7.93 17.71 -6.15
CA TYR A 41 6.76 18.50 -5.72
C TYR A 41 6.95 20.03 -5.73
N GLU A 42 8.06 20.52 -6.30
CA GLU A 42 8.36 21.94 -6.45
C GLU A 42 7.55 22.61 -7.58
N LEU A 43 6.99 21.82 -8.49
CA LEU A 43 6.20 22.29 -9.61
C LEU A 43 4.95 21.45 -9.81
N LYS A 44 3.78 22.08 -9.59
CA LYS A 44 2.49 21.48 -9.91
C LYS A 44 2.25 21.55 -11.43
N PRO A 45 1.94 20.41 -12.10
CA PRO A 45 1.71 20.40 -13.54
C PRO A 45 0.36 21.02 -13.93
N ASP A 46 0.25 21.49 -15.18
CA ASP A 46 -1.05 21.79 -15.81
C ASP A 46 -1.68 20.54 -16.46
N GLU A 47 -2.95 20.64 -16.87
CA GLU A 47 -3.69 19.52 -17.48
C GLU A 47 -3.03 19.01 -18.79
N GLY A 48 -2.40 19.91 -19.56
CA GLY A 48 -1.69 19.54 -20.78
C GLY A 48 -0.43 18.72 -20.50
N GLN A 49 0.32 19.09 -19.45
CA GLN A 49 1.48 18.36 -18.96
C GLN A 49 1.05 16.99 -18.41
N ILE A 50 -0.01 16.92 -17.59
CA ILE A 50 -0.56 15.66 -17.07
C ILE A 50 -0.94 14.73 -18.24
N LYS A 51 -1.63 15.24 -19.27
CA LYS A 51 -2.05 14.44 -20.42
C LYS A 51 -0.88 13.87 -21.23
N LYS A 52 0.19 14.65 -21.41
CA LYS A 52 1.41 14.19 -22.11
C LYS A 52 2.11 13.10 -21.30
N LEU A 53 2.34 13.37 -20.02
CA LEU A 53 3.04 12.45 -19.12
C LEU A 53 2.27 11.15 -18.92
N SER A 54 0.95 11.22 -18.74
CA SER A 54 0.13 10.02 -18.55
C SER A 54 0.22 9.08 -19.76
N LYS A 55 0.25 9.63 -20.98
CA LYS A 55 0.38 8.84 -22.21
C LYS A 55 1.73 8.11 -22.28
N ILE A 56 2.83 8.82 -22.02
CA ILE A 56 4.19 8.26 -22.11
C ILE A 56 4.42 7.22 -21.01
N LEU A 57 3.96 7.54 -19.79
CA LEU A 57 4.13 6.71 -18.60
C LEU A 57 3.06 5.62 -18.45
N LYS A 58 2.20 5.43 -19.45
CA LYS A 58 1.10 4.45 -19.47
C LYS A 58 0.16 4.54 -18.26
N LEU A 59 -0.07 5.76 -17.77
CA LEU A 59 -0.99 6.06 -16.69
C LEU A 59 -2.34 6.52 -17.25
N ASN A 60 -3.42 6.22 -16.51
CA ASN A 60 -4.74 6.70 -16.83
C ASN A 60 -4.84 8.22 -16.61
N PHE A 61 -5.04 8.96 -17.70
CA PHE A 61 -5.11 10.43 -17.70
C PHE A 61 -6.17 10.98 -16.73
N ILE A 62 -7.39 10.44 -16.77
CA ILE A 62 -8.51 10.97 -16.00
C ILE A 62 -8.26 10.79 -14.51
N LYS A 63 -7.77 9.61 -14.12
CA LYS A 63 -7.45 9.25 -12.75
C LYS A 63 -6.27 10.06 -12.21
N LEU A 64 -5.19 10.18 -12.98
CA LEU A 64 -4.02 10.99 -12.60
C LEU A 64 -4.39 12.47 -12.43
N LYS A 65 -5.22 13.00 -13.35
CA LYS A 65 -5.72 14.37 -13.25
C LYS A 65 -6.55 14.57 -11.98
N ARG A 66 -7.43 13.62 -11.65
CA ARG A 66 -8.28 13.66 -10.46
C ARG A 66 -7.45 13.74 -9.17
N ILE A 67 -6.41 12.91 -9.04
CA ILE A 67 -5.48 12.98 -7.89
C ILE A 67 -4.80 14.36 -7.84
N THR A 68 -4.31 14.85 -8.99
CA THR A 68 -3.42 16.02 -9.05
C THR A 68 -4.12 17.37 -8.93
N LEU A 69 -5.25 17.53 -9.64
CA LEU A 69 -5.94 18.82 -9.77
C LEU A 69 -7.23 18.88 -8.95
N GLU A 70 -7.87 17.74 -8.71
CA GLU A 70 -9.15 17.64 -8.00
C GLU A 70 -8.95 17.21 -6.53
N ASN A 71 -7.72 16.89 -6.12
CA ASN A 71 -7.32 16.47 -4.76
C ASN A 71 -8.18 15.31 -4.25
N TRP A 72 -8.35 14.27 -5.06
CA TRP A 72 -9.09 13.09 -4.64
C TRP A 72 -8.42 12.42 -3.44
N GLU A 73 -9.25 11.98 -2.50
CA GLU A 73 -8.90 11.10 -1.39
C GLU A 73 -9.94 9.97 -1.35
N PRO A 74 -9.57 8.78 -0.86
CA PRO A 74 -10.53 7.69 -0.69
C PRO A 74 -11.59 8.05 0.36
N SER A 75 -12.75 7.46 0.19
CA SER A 75 -13.88 7.56 1.09
C SER A 75 -13.57 6.86 2.40
N LYS A 76 -14.08 7.39 3.51
CA LYS A 76 -13.93 6.74 4.82
C LYS A 76 -14.58 5.36 4.79
N GLN A 77 -13.82 4.36 5.20
CA GLN A 77 -14.27 2.97 5.34
C GLN A 77 -14.70 2.71 6.79
N ASP A 78 -15.70 1.87 6.98
CA ASP A 78 -16.03 1.31 8.30
C ASP A 78 -15.07 0.16 8.59
N LEU A 79 -14.34 0.26 9.70
CA LEU A 79 -13.30 -0.72 10.06
C LEU A 79 -13.83 -1.81 10.99
N GLY A 80 -15.07 -1.70 11.48
CA GLY A 80 -15.65 -2.71 12.37
C GLY A 80 -14.74 -3.05 13.56
N ASN A 81 -14.19 -4.26 13.53
CA ASN A 81 -13.29 -4.82 14.54
C ASN A 81 -11.79 -4.54 14.30
N VAL A 82 -11.44 -3.81 13.25
CA VAL A 82 -10.06 -3.44 12.90
C VAL A 82 -9.70 -2.07 13.50
N ILE A 83 -8.54 -2.01 14.13
CA ILE A 83 -7.95 -0.78 14.67
C ILE A 83 -6.69 -0.45 13.87
N LYS A 84 -6.70 0.69 13.19
CA LYS A 84 -5.51 1.27 12.55
C LYS A 84 -4.64 1.98 13.59
N ILE A 85 -3.34 1.74 13.55
CA ILE A 85 -2.31 2.43 14.32
C ILE A 85 -1.36 3.11 13.33
N GLU A 86 -1.12 4.40 13.52
CA GLU A 86 -0.15 5.16 12.72
C GLU A 86 1.10 5.39 13.58
N ASN A 87 2.25 4.92 13.09
CA ASN A 87 3.54 4.96 13.77
C ASN A 87 4.47 5.92 13.04
N ASP A 88 5.22 6.74 13.77
CA ASP A 88 6.31 7.53 13.19
C ASP A 88 7.55 6.66 13.05
N TYR A 89 8.09 6.55 11.83
CA TYR A 89 9.36 5.92 11.54
C TYR A 89 10.25 6.92 10.81
N HIS A 90 11.18 7.51 11.56
CA HIS A 90 12.15 8.49 11.02
C HIS A 90 11.51 9.66 10.26
N GLY A 91 10.32 10.12 10.67
CA GLY A 91 9.65 11.29 10.10
C GLY A 91 8.63 10.99 8.99
N TYR A 92 8.35 9.71 8.70
CA TYR A 92 7.21 9.30 7.88
C TYR A 92 6.33 8.29 8.63
N ASN A 93 5.07 8.19 8.20
CA ASN A 93 4.07 7.36 8.89
C ASN A 93 4.04 5.94 8.33
N VAL A 94 4.02 4.95 9.22
CA VAL A 94 3.85 3.54 8.92
C VAL A 94 2.61 3.01 9.64
N ASN A 95 1.72 2.38 8.89
CA ASN A 95 0.53 1.78 9.44
C ASN A 95 0.82 0.39 9.98
N SER A 96 0.33 0.11 11.18
CA SER A 96 0.10 -1.24 11.67
C SER A 96 -1.36 -1.40 12.07
N TYR A 97 -1.83 -2.63 12.18
CA TYR A 97 -3.24 -2.90 12.42
C TYR A 97 -3.43 -3.94 13.52
N LEU A 98 -4.54 -3.83 14.23
CA LEU A 98 -5.04 -4.88 15.12
C LEU A 98 -6.39 -5.34 14.62
N VAL A 99 -6.57 -6.64 14.45
CA VAL A 99 -7.87 -7.27 14.19
C VAL A 99 -8.33 -7.93 15.48
N VAL A 100 -9.53 -7.60 15.91
CA VAL A 100 -10.02 -7.92 17.25
C VAL A 100 -11.19 -8.91 17.16
N GLU A 101 -11.05 -10.08 17.77
CA GLU A 101 -12.13 -11.07 17.87
C GLU A 101 -12.33 -11.48 19.33
N ASP A 102 -13.51 -11.20 19.89
CA ASP A 102 -13.85 -11.47 21.30
C ASP A 102 -12.81 -10.98 22.34
N ASP A 103 -11.93 -11.86 22.81
CA ASP A 103 -10.88 -11.65 23.81
C ASP A 103 -9.47 -11.75 23.19
N GLU A 104 -9.38 -11.80 21.88
CA GLU A 104 -8.16 -12.08 21.12
C GLU A 104 -7.86 -10.99 20.09
N VAL A 105 -6.58 -10.87 19.74
CA VAL A 105 -6.06 -9.93 18.77
C VAL A 105 -5.03 -10.59 17.87
N VAL A 106 -5.11 -10.30 16.57
CA VAL A 106 -4.01 -10.51 15.63
C VAL A 106 -3.51 -9.14 15.17
N ALA A 107 -2.19 -8.95 15.20
CA ALA A 107 -1.55 -7.75 14.68
C ALA A 107 -1.11 -7.96 13.23
N ILE A 108 -1.16 -6.89 12.43
CA ILE A 108 -0.61 -6.85 11.08
C ILE A 108 0.49 -5.79 11.05
N ASP A 109 1.70 -6.22 10.70
CA ASP A 109 2.94 -5.44 10.79
C ASP A 109 3.21 -4.85 12.20
N THR A 110 4.43 -4.41 12.44
CA THR A 110 4.81 -3.76 13.71
C THR A 110 4.77 -2.24 13.63
N GLY A 111 4.88 -1.68 12.41
CA GLY A 111 5.17 -0.25 12.22
C GLY A 111 6.48 0.16 12.91
N ALA A 112 7.43 -0.79 13.04
CA ALA A 112 8.67 -0.69 13.83
C ALA A 112 8.45 -0.22 15.27
N ASN A 113 7.25 -0.48 15.82
CA ASN A 113 6.85 0.02 17.13
C ASN A 113 6.07 -1.05 17.92
N PRO A 114 6.73 -2.16 18.31
CA PRO A 114 6.09 -3.25 19.06
C PRO A 114 5.50 -2.79 20.41
N GLU A 115 6.06 -1.74 21.02
CA GLU A 115 5.55 -1.20 22.29
C GLU A 115 4.16 -0.57 22.15
N THR A 116 3.87 0.07 21.02
CA THR A 116 2.53 0.61 20.76
C THR A 116 1.51 -0.51 20.58
N ILE A 117 1.89 -1.60 19.92
CA ILE A 117 1.05 -2.80 19.81
C ILE A 117 0.76 -3.40 21.19
N LYS A 118 1.80 -3.66 22.00
CA LYS A 118 1.65 -4.19 23.37
C LYS A 118 0.74 -3.30 24.22
N LYS A 119 0.96 -1.99 24.17
CA LYS A 119 0.16 -1.01 24.90
C LYS A 119 -1.31 -1.08 24.49
N LYS A 120 -1.59 -1.11 23.18
CA LYS A 120 -2.97 -1.17 22.65
C LYS A 120 -3.66 -2.48 23.00
N VAL A 121 -2.98 -3.61 22.87
CA VAL A 121 -3.52 -4.93 23.27
C VAL A 121 -3.85 -4.94 24.77
N ASN A 122 -2.97 -4.41 25.62
CA ASN A 122 -3.22 -4.30 27.06
C ASN A 122 -4.38 -3.35 27.40
N GLU A 123 -4.48 -2.20 26.72
CA GLU A 123 -5.61 -1.26 26.86
C GLU A 123 -6.95 -1.93 26.52
N LEU A 124 -6.96 -2.86 25.56
CA LEU A 124 -8.14 -3.63 25.17
C LEU A 124 -8.47 -4.75 26.16
N GLY A 125 -7.52 -5.14 27.02
CA GLY A 125 -7.66 -6.29 27.92
C GLY A 125 -7.77 -7.63 27.18
N LYS A 126 -7.10 -7.75 26.03
CA LYS A 126 -7.16 -8.91 25.12
C LYS A 126 -5.80 -9.60 24.98
N GLU A 127 -5.80 -10.80 24.41
CA GLU A 127 -4.60 -11.59 24.18
C GLU A 127 -4.09 -11.45 22.74
N LEU A 128 -2.81 -11.11 22.56
CA LEU A 128 -2.17 -11.10 21.24
C LEU A 128 -1.81 -12.54 20.84
N LYS A 129 -2.50 -13.09 19.83
CA LYS A 129 -2.27 -14.46 19.36
C LYS A 129 -1.14 -14.56 18.33
N ALA A 130 -1.10 -13.60 17.42
CA ALA A 130 -0.11 -13.59 16.35
C ALA A 130 0.16 -12.19 15.80
N VAL A 131 1.30 -12.08 15.13
CA VAL A 131 1.64 -10.97 14.24
C VAL A 131 1.87 -11.52 12.83
N LEU A 132 1.17 -10.95 11.86
CA LEU A 132 1.30 -11.26 10.44
C LEU A 132 2.13 -10.14 9.79
N LEU A 133 3.26 -10.49 9.18
CA LEU A 133 4.10 -9.52 8.48
C LEU A 133 3.82 -9.56 6.98
N THR A 134 3.42 -8.43 6.41
CA THR A 134 3.14 -8.27 4.98
C THR A 134 4.42 -8.45 4.18
N HIS A 135 5.52 -7.88 4.64
CA HIS A 135 6.85 -8.03 4.07
C HIS A 135 7.94 -7.76 5.13
N ARG A 136 9.20 -7.59 4.71
CA ARG A 136 10.37 -7.59 5.62
C ARG A 136 11.16 -6.29 5.65
N HIS A 137 10.61 -5.19 5.14
CA HIS A 137 11.26 -3.90 5.37
C HIS A 137 11.21 -3.54 6.86
N ALA A 138 12.16 -2.72 7.29
CA ALA A 138 12.43 -2.50 8.69
C ALA A 138 11.28 -1.77 9.38
N ASP A 139 10.73 -0.75 8.73
CA ASP A 139 9.51 -0.04 9.11
C ASP A 139 8.31 -0.96 9.35
N HIS A 140 8.22 -2.12 8.72
CA HIS A 140 7.11 -3.05 8.92
C HIS A 140 7.39 -4.17 9.92
N SER A 141 8.65 -4.57 10.10
CA SER A 141 9.01 -5.82 10.78
C SER A 141 9.95 -5.67 11.97
N GLU A 142 10.55 -4.49 12.17
CA GLU A 142 11.44 -4.24 13.29
C GLU A 142 10.70 -4.39 14.63
N GLY A 143 11.40 -4.95 15.62
CA GLY A 143 10.84 -5.18 16.95
C GLY A 143 9.83 -6.34 17.04
N VAL A 144 9.55 -7.07 15.94
CA VAL A 144 8.63 -8.21 15.95
C VAL A 144 9.01 -9.28 16.98
N GLY A 145 10.31 -9.49 17.20
CA GLY A 145 10.83 -10.45 18.20
C GLY A 145 10.57 -10.04 19.65
N ASP A 146 10.18 -8.79 19.90
CA ASP A 146 9.81 -8.31 21.23
C ASP A 146 8.35 -8.64 21.58
N LEU A 147 7.56 -9.15 20.62
CA LEU A 147 6.18 -9.59 20.82
C LEU A 147 6.15 -11.09 21.17
N ASP A 148 5.63 -11.42 22.35
CA ASP A 148 5.49 -12.80 22.81
C ASP A 148 4.24 -13.47 22.20
N CYS A 149 4.33 -13.78 20.90
CA CYS A 149 3.24 -14.38 20.13
C CYS A 149 3.75 -15.15 18.91
N LYS A 150 2.85 -15.79 18.15
CA LYS A 150 3.21 -16.44 16.89
C LYS A 150 3.55 -15.40 15.81
N ILE A 151 4.66 -15.58 15.10
CA ILE A 151 5.03 -14.74 13.95
C ILE A 151 4.73 -15.49 12.66
N ILE A 152 3.99 -14.87 11.73
CA ILE A 152 3.67 -15.41 10.41
C ILE A 152 4.23 -14.49 9.34
N MET A 153 5.09 -15.03 8.48
CA MET A 153 5.79 -14.27 7.43
C MET A 153 6.39 -15.21 6.37
N ASN A 154 6.83 -14.64 5.25
CA ASN A 154 7.54 -15.34 4.16
C ASN A 154 6.76 -16.51 3.52
N LEU A 155 5.45 -16.36 3.45
CA LEU A 155 4.62 -17.33 2.75
C LEU A 155 4.81 -17.11 1.24
N ARG A 156 4.87 -18.21 0.49
CA ARG A 156 5.22 -18.22 -0.95
C ARG A 156 4.10 -18.75 -1.83
N GLU A 157 3.03 -19.22 -1.21
CA GLU A 157 1.86 -19.78 -1.86
C GLU A 157 0.62 -19.20 -1.19
N ASP A 158 -0.49 -19.17 -1.93
CA ASP A 158 -1.77 -18.82 -1.34
C ASP A 158 -2.19 -19.94 -0.38
N GLU A 159 -2.63 -19.57 0.82
CA GLU A 159 -3.08 -20.53 1.81
C GLU A 159 -4.22 -19.96 2.66
N GLU A 160 -4.90 -20.83 3.39
CA GLU A 160 -5.85 -20.43 4.41
C GLU A 160 -5.44 -21.09 5.71
N ILE A 161 -5.31 -20.28 6.76
CA ILE A 161 -4.93 -20.74 8.09
C ILE A 161 -5.97 -20.30 9.10
N SER A 162 -6.03 -21.04 10.20
CA SER A 162 -6.77 -20.63 11.39
C SER A 162 -5.80 -20.36 12.53
N ILE A 163 -5.97 -19.22 13.18
CA ILE A 163 -5.32 -18.89 14.44
C ILE A 163 -6.44 -18.70 15.44
N ASP A 164 -6.74 -19.74 16.20
CA ASP A 164 -7.88 -19.73 17.13
C ASP A 164 -9.18 -19.29 16.42
N LYS A 165 -9.73 -18.12 16.78
CA LYS A 165 -10.97 -17.57 16.20
C LYS A 165 -10.80 -16.91 14.83
N PHE A 166 -9.56 -16.63 14.40
CA PHE A 166 -9.28 -15.92 13.16
C PHE A 166 -9.17 -16.90 11.98
N SER A 167 -10.01 -16.73 10.95
CA SER A 167 -9.82 -17.31 9.62
C SER A 167 -9.07 -16.30 8.75
N ILE A 168 -7.87 -16.68 8.30
CA ILE A 168 -6.98 -15.80 7.57
C ILE A 168 -6.67 -16.44 6.22
N LYS A 169 -7.11 -15.78 5.15
CA LYS A 169 -6.67 -16.11 3.79
C LYS A 169 -5.42 -15.33 3.48
N ILE A 170 -4.42 -16.02 2.96
CA ILE A 170 -3.10 -15.47 2.69
C ILE A 170 -2.87 -15.56 1.19
N PHE A 171 -2.49 -14.44 0.60
CA PHE A 171 -2.15 -14.36 -0.81
C PHE A 171 -0.67 -14.04 -0.93
N ALA A 172 0.06 -14.89 -1.64
CA ALA A 172 1.40 -14.52 -2.08
C ALA A 172 1.26 -13.43 -3.14
N THR A 173 1.70 -12.21 -2.82
CA THR A 173 1.57 -11.04 -3.67
C THR A 173 2.95 -10.48 -4.00
N PRO A 174 3.79 -11.20 -4.78
CA PRO A 174 5.11 -10.70 -5.13
C PRO A 174 4.99 -9.49 -6.06
N GLY A 175 5.68 -8.41 -5.68
CA GLY A 175 5.54 -7.11 -6.34
C GLY A 175 6.48 -6.09 -5.73
N HIS A 176 6.04 -5.49 -4.62
CA HIS A 176 6.89 -4.58 -3.86
C HIS A 176 8.17 -5.29 -3.40
N THR A 177 8.03 -6.46 -2.78
CA THR A 177 9.13 -7.39 -2.55
C THR A 177 8.80 -8.76 -3.15
N ALA A 178 9.82 -9.62 -3.32
CA ALA A 178 9.59 -11.00 -3.76
C ALA A 178 8.87 -11.87 -2.72
N GLY A 179 8.87 -11.47 -1.45
CA GLY A 179 8.28 -12.19 -0.32
C GLY A 179 7.05 -11.52 0.27
N SER A 180 6.47 -10.53 -0.41
CA SER A 180 5.28 -9.82 0.02
C SER A 180 4.06 -10.75 0.08
N ASN A 181 3.24 -10.54 1.09
CA ASN A 181 1.98 -11.24 1.33
C ASN A 181 0.87 -10.24 1.64
N SER A 182 -0.33 -10.55 1.16
CA SER A 182 -1.55 -9.88 1.58
C SER A 182 -2.41 -10.82 2.43
N PHE A 183 -2.96 -10.30 3.52
CA PHE A 183 -3.80 -11.06 4.45
C PHE A 183 -5.25 -10.58 4.34
N LEU A 184 -6.19 -11.49 4.11
CA LEU A 184 -7.61 -11.20 4.10
C LEU A 184 -8.26 -11.84 5.33
N ILE A 185 -8.87 -11.00 6.16
CA ILE A 185 -9.66 -11.38 7.32
C ILE A 185 -11.02 -10.70 7.15
N ASP A 186 -12.08 -11.49 7.10
CA ASP A 186 -13.41 -11.06 6.65
C ASP A 186 -13.37 -10.33 5.29
N ASN A 187 -13.66 -9.02 5.27
CA ASN A 187 -13.59 -8.17 4.08
C ASN A 187 -12.42 -7.16 4.12
N PHE A 188 -11.50 -7.31 5.09
CA PHE A 188 -10.35 -6.44 5.29
C PHE A 188 -9.09 -7.09 4.72
N LEU A 189 -8.55 -6.50 3.65
CA LEU A 189 -7.32 -6.94 3.00
C LEU A 189 -6.15 -6.04 3.40
N PHE A 190 -5.22 -6.60 4.17
CA PHE A 190 -3.98 -5.94 4.56
C PHE A 190 -2.91 -6.24 3.52
N VAL A 191 -2.42 -5.20 2.84
CA VAL A 191 -1.60 -5.35 1.62
C VAL A 191 -0.14 -4.92 1.79
N GLY A 192 0.22 -4.37 2.94
CA GLY A 192 1.52 -3.74 3.13
C GLY A 192 1.76 -2.71 2.02
N ASP A 193 2.88 -2.88 1.32
CA ASP A 193 3.35 -1.92 0.33
C ASP A 193 3.02 -2.30 -1.11
N GLU A 194 2.12 -3.24 -1.35
CA GLU A 194 1.74 -3.59 -2.73
C GLU A 194 0.96 -2.46 -3.42
N ILE A 195 -0.12 -1.98 -2.79
CA ILE A 195 -0.99 -0.94 -3.34
C ILE A 195 -1.34 0.11 -2.28
N PHE A 196 -1.34 1.38 -2.69
CA PHE A 196 -1.73 2.53 -1.86
C PHE A 196 -2.92 3.23 -2.48
N ALA A 197 -3.61 4.06 -1.69
CA ALA A 197 -4.70 4.90 -2.22
C ALA A 197 -4.22 5.76 -3.40
N GLY A 198 -4.65 5.45 -4.62
CA GLY A 198 -4.28 6.18 -5.82
C GLY A 198 -2.85 5.93 -6.34
N SER A 199 -2.14 4.90 -5.85
CA SER A 199 -0.77 4.61 -6.28
C SER A 199 -0.37 3.15 -6.00
N ILE A 200 0.91 2.80 -6.14
CA ILE A 200 1.48 1.47 -5.86
C ILE A 200 2.80 1.60 -5.10
N GLY A 201 3.25 0.53 -4.45
CA GLY A 201 4.61 0.46 -3.94
C GLY A 201 5.67 0.42 -5.03
N ASN A 202 6.91 0.76 -4.66
CA ASN A 202 8.05 0.53 -5.54
C ASN A 202 8.24 -0.97 -5.76
N SER A 203 8.44 -1.42 -7.00
CA SER A 203 8.66 -2.83 -7.30
C SER A 203 10.15 -3.20 -7.20
N GLU A 204 10.52 -4.14 -6.32
CA GLU A 204 11.87 -4.75 -6.31
C GLU A 204 12.03 -5.87 -7.36
N ILE A 205 10.93 -6.34 -7.95
CA ILE A 205 10.95 -7.36 -9.01
C ILE A 205 10.79 -6.72 -10.40
N LYS A 206 9.80 -7.15 -11.20
CA LYS A 206 9.44 -6.54 -12.48
C LYS A 206 8.18 -5.70 -12.29
N TYR A 207 8.24 -4.45 -12.74
CA TYR A 207 7.13 -3.50 -12.68
C TYR A 207 5.81 -4.06 -13.27
N ASP A 208 5.84 -4.61 -14.48
CA ASP A 208 4.65 -5.20 -15.10
C ASP A 208 4.11 -6.38 -14.28
N LYS A 209 4.99 -7.17 -13.66
CA LYS A 209 4.58 -8.29 -12.81
C LYS A 209 3.90 -7.80 -11.53
N HIS A 210 4.37 -6.71 -10.93
CA HIS A 210 3.72 -6.09 -9.76
C HIS A 210 2.29 -5.64 -10.12
N LEU A 211 2.12 -4.96 -11.26
CA LEU A 211 0.80 -4.56 -11.75
C LEU A 211 -0.12 -5.75 -12.05
N GLU A 212 0.42 -6.83 -12.61
CA GLU A 212 -0.32 -8.09 -12.82
C GLU A 212 -0.74 -8.71 -11.50
N THR A 213 0.16 -8.80 -10.51
CA THR A 213 -0.14 -9.32 -9.17
C THR A 213 -1.32 -8.59 -8.54
N ILE A 214 -1.32 -7.26 -8.57
CA ILE A 214 -2.44 -6.46 -8.02
C ILE A 214 -3.75 -6.80 -8.74
N LYS A 215 -3.76 -6.89 -10.07
CA LYS A 215 -4.97 -7.23 -10.84
C LYS A 215 -5.48 -8.64 -10.52
N GLU A 216 -4.58 -9.61 -10.47
CA GLU A 216 -4.91 -11.04 -10.33
C GLU A 216 -5.26 -11.43 -8.90
N LYS A 217 -4.64 -10.79 -7.90
CA LYS A 217 -4.75 -11.19 -6.48
C LYS A 217 -5.57 -10.24 -5.63
N ILE A 218 -5.58 -8.94 -5.94
CA ILE A 218 -6.27 -7.93 -5.14
C ILE A 218 -7.60 -7.56 -5.80
N PHE A 219 -7.57 -7.13 -7.07
CA PHE A 219 -8.78 -6.67 -7.76
C PHE A 219 -9.79 -7.78 -8.07
N SER A 220 -9.34 -9.04 -8.09
CA SER A 220 -10.17 -10.22 -8.32
C SER A 220 -11.04 -10.60 -7.11
N LEU A 221 -10.75 -10.06 -5.91
CA LEU A 221 -11.43 -10.45 -4.67
C LEU A 221 -12.85 -9.89 -4.54
N GLY A 222 -13.14 -8.75 -5.18
CA GLY A 222 -14.44 -8.10 -5.11
C GLY A 222 -14.34 -6.62 -4.80
N ASP A 223 -15.33 -5.84 -5.23
CA ASP A 223 -15.35 -4.38 -5.07
C ASP A 223 -15.62 -3.92 -3.62
N ASP A 224 -16.17 -4.82 -2.80
CA ASP A 224 -16.50 -4.63 -1.38
C ASP A 224 -15.31 -4.83 -0.42
N ILE A 225 -14.15 -5.24 -0.96
CA ILE A 225 -12.94 -5.43 -0.17
C ILE A 225 -12.32 -4.09 0.21
N VAL A 226 -12.13 -3.89 1.51
CA VAL A 226 -11.43 -2.75 2.10
C VAL A 226 -9.93 -3.04 2.07
N ILE A 227 -9.14 -2.11 1.54
CA ILE A 227 -7.69 -2.24 1.41
C ILE A 227 -7.02 -1.42 2.52
N LEU A 228 -6.21 -2.09 3.33
CA LEU A 228 -5.45 -1.53 4.44
C LEU A 228 -3.96 -1.54 4.11
N PRO A 229 -3.41 -0.42 3.61
CA PRO A 229 -2.02 -0.35 3.16
C PRO A 229 -1.03 -0.16 4.31
N GLY A 230 0.24 -0.45 4.04
CA GLY A 230 1.38 -0.16 4.90
C GLY A 230 1.60 1.33 5.14
N HIS A 231 1.24 2.17 4.17
CA HIS A 231 1.34 3.62 4.25
C HIS A 231 0.11 4.33 3.70
N GLY A 232 -0.08 5.59 4.09
CA GLY A 232 -1.21 6.41 3.65
C GLY A 232 -2.58 5.96 4.18
N PRO A 233 -3.67 6.42 3.52
CA PRO A 233 -5.03 6.18 3.97
C PRO A 233 -5.59 4.85 3.47
N ILE A 234 -6.58 4.34 4.19
CA ILE A 234 -7.36 3.16 3.82
C ILE A 234 -8.18 3.48 2.56
N THR A 235 -8.32 2.49 1.67
CA THR A 235 -9.09 2.57 0.42
C THR A 235 -9.92 1.29 0.23
N SER A 236 -10.43 1.04 -0.97
CA SER A 236 -11.12 -0.21 -1.32
C SER A 236 -10.75 -0.64 -2.74
N VAL A 237 -10.99 -1.91 -3.07
CA VAL A 237 -10.80 -2.43 -4.43
C VAL A 237 -11.60 -1.61 -5.43
N LYS A 238 -12.84 -1.24 -5.10
CA LYS A 238 -13.67 -0.36 -5.94
C LYS A 238 -12.99 0.98 -6.19
N GLU A 239 -12.54 1.65 -5.12
CA GLU A 239 -11.93 2.96 -5.23
C GLU A 239 -10.64 2.91 -6.04
N GLU A 240 -9.79 1.89 -5.88
CA GLU A 240 -8.57 1.75 -6.66
C GLU A 240 -8.85 1.44 -8.13
N LYS A 241 -9.83 0.58 -8.44
CA LYS A 241 -10.27 0.36 -9.84
C LYS A 241 -10.76 1.65 -10.49
N GLU A 242 -11.42 2.53 -9.73
CA GLU A 242 -11.99 3.79 -10.24
C GLU A 242 -10.98 4.95 -10.29
N ASN A 243 -9.97 4.97 -9.41
CA ASN A 243 -9.14 6.16 -9.15
C ASN A 243 -7.62 5.94 -9.25
N ASN A 244 -7.12 4.71 -9.19
CA ASN A 244 -5.69 4.46 -9.27
C ASN A 244 -5.18 4.59 -10.73
N PRO A 245 -4.24 5.51 -11.01
CA PRO A 245 -3.81 5.82 -12.38
C PRO A 245 -2.95 4.73 -13.01
N PHE A 246 -2.46 3.76 -12.25
CA PHE A 246 -1.72 2.61 -12.79
C PHE A 246 -2.63 1.58 -13.49
N PHE A 247 -3.94 1.73 -13.36
CA PHE A 247 -4.96 0.79 -13.85
C PHE A 247 -6.06 1.49 -14.67
#